data_AF-A0A946ITE6-F1
#
_entry.id   AF-A0A946ITE6-F1
#
_cell.length_a   1.000
_cell.length_b   1.000
_cell.length_c   1.000
_cell.angle_alpha   90.00
_cell.angle_beta   90.00
_cell.angle_gamma   90.00
#
_symmetry.space_group_name_H-M   'P 1'
#
loop_
_entity.id
_entity.type
_entity.pdbx_description
1 polymer ?
#
loop_
_entity_poly.entity_id
_entity_poly.type
_entity_poly.pdbx_seq_one_letter_code
_entity_poly.pdbx_strand_id
1 'polypeptide(L)'
;MNIFYVLYIEDDFVAPYLDLIKIICNPKTASRVHLTVRGPYKCIPDKKRNWRSFKASHISIAKVGSFISNNQNTIYLNCSFPGMNEVWRKPDFPDGVGHLTLYDGKSKDFAEKLFSLLSKYSWEFDVKTGELEPLIVNKIAPSFFLYLETVGEIYERIFSSGMSLEKLKSMNDDKRLEAIKRICEFLHREKINNHAMH
;
A
#
# COMPACT_ATOMS: atom_id res chain seq x y z
N MET A 1 0.38 -5.74 -22.79
CA MET A 1 0.06 -4.79 -21.71
C MET A 1 -0.93 -5.45 -20.76
N ASN A 2 -0.70 -5.40 -19.45
CA ASN A 2 -1.65 -5.85 -18.45
C ASN A 2 -2.16 -4.63 -17.69
N ILE A 3 -3.48 -4.50 -17.59
CA ILE A 3 -4.16 -3.41 -16.89
C ILE A 3 -4.92 -4.01 -15.71
N PHE A 4 -4.78 -3.39 -14.56
CA PHE A 4 -5.56 -3.67 -13.36
C PHE A 4 -6.42 -2.45 -13.02
N TYR A 5 -7.47 -2.67 -12.26
CA TYR A 5 -8.24 -1.58 -11.63
C TYR A 5 -8.06 -1.66 -10.14
N VAL A 6 -7.72 -0.51 -9.57
CA VAL A 6 -7.29 -0.39 -8.18
C VAL A 6 -8.03 0.74 -7.48
N LEU A 7 -8.14 0.62 -6.16
CA LEU A 7 -8.52 1.71 -5.27
C LEU A 7 -7.26 2.23 -4.58
N TYR A 8 -6.99 3.52 -4.70
CA TYR A 8 -5.98 4.19 -3.87
C TYR A 8 -6.59 4.63 -2.54
N ILE A 9 -5.74 4.70 -1.53
CA ILE A 9 -6.08 5.29 -0.24
C ILE A 9 -5.95 6.81 -0.40
N GLU A 10 -7.01 7.54 -0.07
CA GLU A 10 -7.09 9.01 -0.15
C GLU A 10 -7.12 9.65 1.24
N ASP A 11 -6.83 8.86 2.27
CA ASP A 11 -6.72 9.34 3.65
C ASP A 11 -5.39 10.08 3.87
N ASP A 12 -5.47 11.38 4.09
CA ASP A 12 -4.29 12.25 4.25
C ASP A 12 -3.44 11.91 5.48
N PHE A 13 -4.02 11.21 6.46
CA PHE A 13 -3.29 10.75 7.62
C PHE A 13 -2.57 9.44 7.34
N VAL A 14 -3.28 8.37 6.96
CA VAL A 14 -2.71 7.01 6.88
C VAL A 14 -1.94 6.77 5.58
N ALA A 15 -2.41 7.29 4.44
CA ALA A 15 -1.85 6.96 3.13
C ALA A 15 -0.35 7.30 3.01
N PRO A 16 0.14 8.48 3.44
CA PRO A 16 1.55 8.83 3.30
C PRO A 16 2.49 7.88 4.05
N TYR A 17 2.09 7.37 5.22
CA TYR A 17 2.90 6.42 5.97
C TYR A 17 2.97 5.06 5.28
N LEU A 18 1.85 4.55 4.76
CA LEU A 18 1.82 3.28 4.04
C LEU A 18 2.66 3.34 2.76
N ASP A 19 2.57 4.46 2.04
CA ASP A 19 3.37 4.71 0.86
C ASP A 19 4.86 4.80 1.18
N LEU A 20 5.22 5.47 2.27
CA LEU A 20 6.60 5.55 2.72
C LEU A 20 7.17 4.18 3.07
N ILE A 21 6.40 3.35 3.79
CA ILE A 21 6.78 1.95 4.09
C ILE A 21 7.00 1.20 2.78
N LYS A 22 6.06 1.27 1.83
CA LYS A 22 6.18 0.60 0.52
C LYS A 22 7.42 1.05 -0.26
N ILE A 23 7.75 2.33 -0.24
CA ILE A 23 8.94 2.88 -0.89
C ILE A 23 10.22 2.39 -0.23
N ILE A 24 10.29 2.33 1.10
CA ILE A 24 11.46 1.80 1.82
C ILE A 24 11.62 0.30 1.57
N CYS A 25 10.52 -0.45 1.57
CA CYS A 25 10.49 -1.88 1.23
C CYS A 25 10.92 -2.15 -0.21
N ASN A 26 10.49 -1.31 -1.16
CA ASN A 26 10.78 -1.44 -2.58
C ASN A 26 11.01 -0.07 -3.23
N PRO A 27 12.25 0.46 -3.21
CA PRO A 27 12.56 1.79 -3.76
C PRO A 27 12.37 1.93 -5.28
N LYS A 28 12.12 0.81 -5.99
CA LYS A 28 11.82 0.78 -7.41
C LYS A 28 10.32 0.66 -7.69
N THR A 29 9.47 0.72 -6.66
CA THR A 29 8.02 0.68 -6.83
C THR A 29 7.55 1.80 -7.77
N ALA A 30 6.56 1.48 -8.59
CA ALA A 30 6.02 2.39 -9.61
C ALA A 30 4.60 2.87 -9.27
N SER A 31 4.13 2.62 -8.05
CA SER A 31 2.77 2.92 -7.61
C SER A 31 2.70 3.13 -6.10
N ARG A 32 1.74 3.97 -5.69
CA ARG A 32 1.25 4.07 -4.31
C ARG A 32 0.70 2.72 -3.82
N VAL A 33 0.51 2.58 -2.52
CA VAL A 33 -0.27 1.52 -1.88
C VAL A 33 -1.69 1.60 -2.43
N HIS A 34 -2.22 0.45 -2.80
CA HIS A 34 -3.51 0.35 -3.46
C HIS A 34 -4.08 -1.04 -3.25
N LEU A 35 -5.41 -1.14 -3.33
CA LEU A 35 -6.11 -2.40 -3.40
C LEU A 35 -6.42 -2.72 -4.85
N THR A 36 -5.87 -3.82 -5.38
CA THR A 36 -6.26 -4.30 -6.70
C THR A 36 -7.58 -5.09 -6.60
N VAL A 37 -8.62 -4.64 -7.30
CA VAL A 37 -9.95 -5.28 -7.28
C VAL A 37 -10.28 -6.04 -8.57
N ARG A 38 -9.75 -5.60 -9.72
CA ARG A 38 -10.01 -6.25 -11.01
C ARG A 38 -8.76 -6.35 -11.88
N GLY A 39 -8.69 -7.43 -12.65
CA GLY A 39 -7.68 -7.65 -13.67
C GLY A 39 -7.08 -9.05 -13.61
N PRO A 40 -6.12 -9.36 -14.49
CA PRO A 40 -5.61 -8.49 -15.54
C PRO A 40 -6.59 -8.31 -16.73
N TYR A 41 -6.49 -7.18 -17.42
CA TYR A 41 -7.10 -6.91 -18.72
C TYR A 41 -6.02 -6.67 -19.78
N LYS A 42 -6.27 -7.08 -21.03
CA LYS A 42 -5.36 -6.85 -22.16
C LYS A 42 -5.52 -5.46 -22.80
N CYS A 43 -6.70 -4.86 -22.65
CA CYS A 43 -7.04 -3.51 -23.10
C CYS A 43 -7.92 -2.82 -22.04
N ILE A 44 -8.04 -1.50 -22.11
CA ILE A 44 -8.94 -0.73 -21.23
C ILE A 44 -10.38 -1.13 -21.57
N PRO A 45 -11.15 -1.71 -20.63
CA PRO A 45 -12.55 -2.06 -20.86
C PRO A 45 -13.42 -0.83 -21.18
N ASP A 46 -14.54 -1.03 -21.87
CA ASP A 46 -15.50 0.04 -22.21
C ASP A 46 -15.90 0.88 -20.98
N LYS A 47 -15.98 2.20 -21.15
CA LYS A 47 -16.43 3.17 -20.15
C LYS A 47 -17.86 2.90 -19.65
N LYS A 48 -18.73 2.31 -20.48
CA LYS A 48 -20.13 2.02 -20.15
C LYS A 48 -20.35 0.90 -19.13
N ARG A 49 -19.28 0.24 -18.67
CA ARG A 49 -19.39 -0.82 -17.67
C ARG A 49 -19.75 -0.25 -16.30
N ASN A 50 -20.84 -0.74 -15.71
CA ASN A 50 -21.37 -0.32 -14.40
C ASN A 50 -20.33 -0.28 -13.27
N TRP A 51 -19.39 -1.21 -13.23
CA TRP A 51 -18.35 -1.23 -12.19
C TRP A 51 -17.34 -0.09 -12.32
N ARG A 52 -17.24 0.62 -13.45
CA ARG A 52 -16.27 1.72 -13.61
C ARG A 52 -16.63 2.98 -12.84
N SER A 53 -17.92 3.18 -12.53
CA SER A 53 -18.39 4.27 -11.67
C SER A 53 -18.44 3.88 -10.20
N PHE A 54 -18.01 2.66 -9.85
CA PHE A 54 -17.96 2.23 -8.47
C PHE A 54 -16.97 3.08 -7.67
N LYS A 55 -17.39 3.46 -6.47
CA LYS A 55 -16.57 4.12 -5.47
C LYS A 55 -16.73 3.37 -4.16
N ALA A 56 -15.62 2.98 -3.56
CA ALA A 56 -15.63 2.65 -2.15
C ALA A 56 -15.45 3.97 -1.40
N SER A 57 -16.36 4.32 -0.49
CA SER A 57 -16.15 5.50 0.35
C SER A 57 -14.99 5.28 1.32
N HIS A 58 -14.92 4.07 1.89
CA HIS A 58 -13.89 3.67 2.84
C HIS A 58 -13.45 2.22 2.62
N ILE A 59 -12.23 1.92 3.04
CA ILE A 59 -11.69 0.57 3.19
C ILE A 59 -11.28 0.37 4.65
N SER A 60 -11.71 -0.73 5.25
CA SER A 60 -11.25 -1.15 6.56
C SER A 60 -10.01 -2.02 6.44
N ILE A 61 -8.89 -1.55 6.99
CA ILE A 61 -7.62 -2.25 7.14
C ILE A 61 -7.66 -2.98 8.48
N ALA A 62 -7.24 -4.25 8.52
CA ALA A 62 -7.35 -5.09 9.71
C ALA A 62 -5.99 -5.48 10.29
N LYS A 63 -5.27 -6.37 9.60
CA LYS A 63 -4.03 -6.96 10.11
C LYS A 63 -3.02 -7.22 9.00
N VAL A 64 -1.75 -7.29 9.38
CA VAL A 64 -0.71 -7.77 8.48
C VAL A 64 -0.96 -9.22 8.07
N GLY A 65 -0.73 -9.51 6.79
CA GLY A 65 -0.77 -10.83 6.20
C GLY A 65 0.48 -11.07 5.36
N SER A 66 0.67 -12.32 4.95
CA SER A 66 1.82 -12.72 4.16
C SER A 66 1.48 -13.83 3.18
N PHE A 67 2.09 -13.79 2.00
CA PHE A 67 2.24 -14.94 1.11
C PHE A 67 3.73 -15.26 1.04
N ILE A 68 4.20 -16.13 1.92
CA ILE A 68 5.59 -16.59 1.96
C ILE A 68 5.61 -18.06 1.53
N SER A 69 6.23 -18.33 0.39
CA SER A 69 6.44 -19.66 -0.19
C SER A 69 7.77 -19.69 -0.95
N ASN A 70 8.11 -20.82 -1.57
CA ASN A 70 9.40 -20.97 -2.27
C ASN A 70 9.65 -19.91 -3.36
N ASN A 71 8.59 -19.34 -3.95
CA ASN A 71 8.69 -18.37 -5.06
C ASN A 71 7.96 -17.04 -4.80
N GLN A 72 7.48 -16.82 -3.57
CA GLN A 72 6.71 -15.62 -3.24
C GLN A 72 7.08 -15.15 -1.83
N ASN A 73 7.39 -13.86 -1.69
CA ASN A 73 7.65 -13.23 -0.40
C ASN A 73 6.89 -11.90 -0.34
N THR A 74 5.56 -12.00 -0.32
CA THR A 74 4.69 -10.83 -0.34
C THR A 74 4.20 -10.52 1.08
N ILE A 75 4.40 -9.29 1.54
CA ILE A 75 3.83 -8.78 2.80
C ILE A 75 2.79 -7.71 2.48
N TYR A 76 1.63 -7.81 3.10
CA TYR A 76 0.49 -6.95 2.82
C TYR A 76 -0.33 -6.67 4.07
N LEU A 77 -1.22 -5.69 4.00
CA LEU A 77 -2.27 -5.47 4.98
C LEU A 77 -3.59 -6.02 4.44
N ASN A 78 -4.27 -6.86 5.22
CA ASN A 78 -5.62 -7.33 4.89
C ASN A 78 -6.58 -6.16 4.94
N CYS A 79 -7.47 -6.09 3.95
CA CYS A 79 -8.48 -5.05 3.91
C CYS A 79 -9.78 -5.52 3.25
N SER A 80 -10.86 -4.81 3.54
CA SER A 80 -12.18 -5.08 2.98
C SER A 80 -13.00 -3.79 2.88
N PHE A 81 -14.05 -3.80 2.08
CA PHE A 81 -15.01 -2.71 2.01
C PHE A 81 -16.41 -3.23 1.64
N PRO A 82 -17.49 -2.52 2.03
CA PRO A 82 -18.86 -2.89 1.65
C PRO A 82 -19.02 -2.96 0.12
N GLY A 83 -19.63 -4.04 -0.38
CA GLY A 83 -19.86 -4.21 -1.82
C GLY A 83 -18.64 -4.69 -2.62
N MET A 84 -17.55 -5.14 -1.97
CA MET A 84 -16.34 -5.60 -2.68
C MET A 84 -16.62 -6.69 -3.72
N ASN A 85 -17.54 -7.62 -3.43
CA ASN A 85 -17.92 -8.68 -4.36
C ASN A 85 -18.58 -8.16 -5.65
N GLU A 86 -19.21 -7.00 -5.62
CA GLU A 86 -19.87 -6.40 -6.79
C GLU A 86 -18.86 -5.95 -7.85
N VAL A 87 -17.66 -5.60 -7.40
CA VAL A 87 -16.58 -5.14 -8.27
C VAL A 87 -15.42 -6.12 -8.37
N TRP A 88 -15.36 -7.18 -7.58
CA TRP A 88 -14.24 -8.12 -7.64
C TRP A 88 -14.21 -8.89 -8.96
N ARG A 89 -13.04 -8.91 -9.62
CA ARG A 89 -12.77 -9.79 -10.78
C ARG A 89 -11.28 -10.07 -10.89
N LYS A 90 -10.82 -11.10 -10.18
CA LYS A 90 -9.47 -11.64 -10.29
C LYS A 90 -9.56 -13.14 -10.64
N PRO A 91 -9.38 -13.54 -11.91
CA PRO A 91 -9.49 -14.94 -12.31
C PRO A 91 -8.56 -15.87 -11.51
N ASP A 92 -7.36 -15.38 -11.18
CA ASP A 92 -6.34 -16.15 -10.45
C ASP A 92 -6.58 -16.14 -8.92
N PHE A 93 -7.49 -15.30 -8.41
CA PHE A 93 -7.81 -15.15 -6.98
C PHE A 93 -9.31 -14.88 -6.79
N PRO A 94 -10.16 -15.89 -7.05
CA PRO A 94 -11.62 -15.71 -7.08
C PRO A 94 -12.20 -15.39 -5.70
N ASP A 95 -11.57 -15.86 -4.62
CA ASP A 95 -12.12 -15.82 -3.25
C ASP A 95 -12.08 -14.45 -2.57
N GLY A 96 -11.72 -13.38 -3.27
CA GLY A 96 -12.03 -12.04 -2.77
C GLY A 96 -11.22 -11.57 -1.57
N VAL A 97 -9.97 -12.01 -1.35
CA VAL A 97 -9.18 -11.50 -0.21
C VAL A 97 -8.47 -10.19 -0.59
N GLY A 98 -8.99 -9.08 -0.07
CA GLY A 98 -8.44 -7.75 -0.26
C GLY A 98 -7.10 -7.58 0.46
N HIS A 99 -6.11 -7.06 -0.26
CA HIS A 99 -4.77 -6.82 0.29
C HIS A 99 -4.15 -5.54 -0.28
N LEU A 100 -3.49 -4.81 0.61
CA LEU A 100 -2.64 -3.66 0.32
C LEU A 100 -1.17 -4.11 0.38
N THR A 101 -0.55 -4.36 -0.77
CA THR A 101 0.83 -4.85 -0.82
C THR A 101 1.82 -3.77 -0.40
N LEU A 102 2.63 -4.07 0.62
CA LEU A 102 3.72 -3.22 1.11
C LEU A 102 5.09 -3.70 0.60
N TYR A 103 5.29 -5.02 0.56
CA TYR A 103 6.51 -5.63 0.03
C TYR A 103 6.15 -6.80 -0.88
N ASP A 104 6.84 -6.86 -2.01
CA ASP A 104 6.85 -8.03 -2.89
C ASP A 104 8.25 -8.14 -3.50
N GLY A 105 9.06 -9.07 -3.00
CA GLY A 105 10.47 -9.11 -3.31
C GLY A 105 11.12 -10.48 -3.13
N LYS A 106 12.44 -10.51 -3.34
CA LYS A 106 13.21 -11.76 -3.44
C LYS A 106 13.72 -12.30 -2.10
N SER A 107 13.83 -11.44 -1.08
CA SER A 107 14.43 -11.82 0.21
C SER A 107 13.36 -12.37 1.14
N LYS A 108 13.37 -13.70 1.32
CA LYS A 108 12.50 -14.38 2.28
C LYS A 108 12.78 -13.93 3.72
N ASP A 109 14.05 -13.86 4.09
CA ASP A 109 14.50 -13.39 5.41
C ASP A 109 13.99 -11.96 5.72
N PHE A 110 14.09 -11.05 4.75
CA PHE A 110 13.55 -9.70 4.91
C PHE A 110 12.02 -9.72 5.08
N ALA A 111 11.31 -10.52 4.29
CA ALA A 111 9.85 -10.63 4.40
C ALA A 111 9.40 -11.16 5.76
N GLU A 112 10.07 -12.19 6.29
CA GLU A 112 9.79 -12.76 7.61
C GLU A 112 10.05 -11.75 8.74
N LYS A 113 11.18 -11.03 8.67
CA LYS A 113 11.51 -9.96 9.63
C LYS A 113 10.53 -8.79 9.54
N LEU A 114 10.15 -8.40 8.33
CA LEU A 114 9.16 -7.35 8.10
C LEU A 114 7.79 -7.75 8.64
N PHE A 115 7.34 -8.97 8.38
CA PHE A 115 6.09 -9.50 8.93
C PHE A 115 6.10 -9.47 10.47
N SER A 116 7.18 -9.96 11.08
CA SER A 116 7.36 -9.95 12.54
C SER A 116 7.34 -8.54 13.12
N LEU A 117 7.98 -7.57 12.44
CA LEU A 117 7.95 -6.17 12.84
C LEU A 117 6.54 -5.57 12.75
N LEU A 118 5.87 -5.70 11.61
CA LEU A 118 4.55 -5.10 11.37
C LEU A 118 3.47 -5.74 12.26
N SER A 119 3.62 -7.01 12.64
CA SER A 119 2.68 -7.73 13.53
C SER A 119 2.63 -7.16 14.95
N LYS A 120 3.58 -6.30 15.33
CA LYS A 120 3.61 -5.65 16.66
C LYS A 120 2.66 -4.46 16.78
N TYR A 121 2.04 -4.04 15.69
CA TYR A 121 1.24 -2.82 15.61
C TYR A 121 -0.23 -3.13 15.24
N SER A 122 -1.17 -2.31 15.71
CA SER A 122 -2.59 -2.43 15.36
C SER A 122 -2.88 -1.68 14.05
N TRP A 123 -3.17 -2.44 13.01
CA TRP A 123 -3.50 -1.92 11.67
C TRP A 123 -4.99 -1.66 11.46
N GLU A 124 -5.78 -1.63 12.54
CA GLU A 124 -7.20 -1.35 12.49
C GLU A 124 -7.44 0.12 12.15
N PHE A 125 -7.51 0.42 10.85
CA PHE A 125 -7.78 1.74 10.30
C PHE A 125 -8.98 1.65 9.38
N ASP A 126 -9.91 2.59 9.48
CA ASP A 126 -10.91 2.82 8.44
C ASP A 126 -10.46 4.05 7.64
N VAL A 127 -10.14 3.86 6.36
CA VAL A 127 -9.48 4.88 5.55
C VAL A 127 -10.33 5.25 4.36
N LYS A 128 -10.38 6.54 4.05
CA LYS A 128 -11.06 7.03 2.85
C LYS A 128 -10.40 6.51 1.59
N THR A 129 -11.21 6.18 0.59
CA THR A 129 -10.74 5.80 -0.75
C THR A 129 -11.40 6.59 -1.86
N GLY A 130 -10.77 6.52 -3.04
CA GLY A 130 -11.21 7.19 -4.24
C GLY A 130 -12.06 6.33 -5.17
N GLU A 131 -12.03 6.72 -6.44
CA GLU A 131 -12.64 5.99 -7.54
C GLU A 131 -11.76 4.83 -8.01
N LEU A 132 -12.33 3.92 -8.80
CA LEU A 132 -11.55 2.88 -9.47
C LEU A 132 -10.68 3.46 -10.60
N GLU A 133 -9.37 3.35 -10.40
CA GLU A 133 -8.38 3.84 -11.34
C GLU A 133 -7.68 2.71 -12.10
N PRO A 134 -7.36 2.88 -13.39
CA PRO A 134 -6.56 1.92 -14.13
C PRO A 134 -5.08 2.00 -13.72
N LEU A 135 -4.53 0.88 -13.25
CA LEU A 135 -3.10 0.68 -13.06
C LEU A 135 -2.51 -0.09 -14.25
N ILE A 136 -1.61 0.57 -14.99
CA ILE A 136 -0.90 -0.03 -16.12
C ILE A 136 0.46 -0.53 -15.63
N VAL A 137 0.68 -1.85 -15.71
CA VAL A 137 1.95 -2.47 -15.29
C VAL A 137 3.12 -1.89 -16.09
N ASN A 138 4.25 -1.66 -15.42
CA ASN A 138 5.49 -1.08 -15.96
C ASN A 138 5.40 0.39 -16.40
N LYS A 139 4.31 1.09 -16.05
CA LYS A 139 4.22 2.54 -16.22
C LYS A 139 4.10 3.18 -14.84
N ILE A 140 5.04 4.07 -14.52
CA ILE A 140 4.93 4.87 -13.29
C ILE A 140 3.71 5.77 -13.44
N ALA A 141 2.80 5.71 -12.48
CA ALA A 141 1.66 6.61 -12.47
C ALA A 141 2.17 8.06 -12.31
N PRO A 142 1.78 9.03 -13.15
CA PRO A 142 2.20 10.42 -12.98
C PRO A 142 1.87 10.99 -11.60
N SER A 143 0.74 10.57 -11.02
CA SER A 143 0.34 10.90 -9.65
C SER A 143 1.31 10.39 -8.58
N PHE A 144 2.08 9.34 -8.86
CA PHE A 144 3.08 8.83 -7.93
C PHE A 144 4.20 9.84 -7.72
N PHE A 145 4.70 10.49 -8.77
CA PHE A 145 5.78 11.48 -8.65
C PHE A 145 5.36 12.71 -7.85
N LEU A 146 4.17 13.25 -8.13
CA LEU A 146 3.63 14.40 -7.39
C LEU A 146 3.42 14.06 -5.91
N TYR A 147 2.98 12.83 -5.64
CA TYR A 147 2.76 12.35 -4.28
C TYR A 147 4.06 12.07 -3.50
N LEU A 148 5.22 11.97 -4.16
CA LEU A 148 6.50 11.82 -3.47
C LEU A 148 6.87 13.04 -2.63
N GLU A 149 6.34 14.23 -2.96
CA GLU A 149 6.57 15.44 -2.16
C GLU A 149 5.93 15.31 -0.76
N THR A 150 4.64 14.94 -0.70
CA THR A 150 3.93 14.67 0.57
C THR A 150 4.59 13.56 1.37
N VAL A 151 5.05 12.50 0.70
CA VAL A 151 5.82 11.42 1.36
C VAL A 151 7.15 11.95 1.89
N GLY A 152 7.80 12.86 1.17
CA GLY A 152 9.03 13.54 1.57
C GLY A 152 8.86 14.35 2.85
N GLU A 153 7.78 15.12 2.98
CA GLU A 153 7.46 15.89 4.19
C GLU A 153 7.29 14.97 5.42
N ILE A 154 6.57 13.85 5.26
CA ILE A 154 6.41 12.87 6.34
C ILE A 154 7.76 12.21 6.69
N TYR A 155 8.58 11.89 5.70
CA TYR A 155 9.92 11.39 5.94
C TYR A 155 10.77 12.39 6.74
N GLU A 156 10.75 13.66 6.36
CA GLU A 156 11.48 14.72 7.07
C GLU A 156 11.01 14.88 8.51
N ARG A 157 9.70 14.84 8.77
CA ARG A 157 9.14 14.87 10.13
C ARG A 157 9.65 13.71 10.99
N ILE A 158 9.80 12.52 10.44
CA ILE A 158 10.20 11.30 11.19
C ILE A 158 11.71 11.23 11.39
N PHE A 159 12.49 11.60 10.37
CA PHE A 159 13.95 11.39 10.33
C PHE A 159 14.78 12.65 10.51
N SER A 160 14.15 13.83 10.54
CA SER A 160 14.80 15.15 10.61
C SER A 160 15.84 15.33 9.49
N SER A 161 15.58 14.73 8.34
CA SER A 161 16.46 14.76 7.17
C SER A 161 15.63 14.58 5.90
N GLY A 162 16.03 15.22 4.81
CA GLY A 162 15.39 15.05 3.50
C GLY A 162 15.36 13.60 3.02
N MET A 163 14.29 13.25 2.31
CA MET A 163 14.20 11.97 1.60
C MET A 163 15.06 12.02 0.34
N SER A 164 15.92 11.02 0.13
CA SER A 164 16.63 10.87 -1.15
C SER A 164 16.55 9.43 -1.66
N LEU A 165 16.30 9.30 -2.97
CA LEU A 165 16.18 8.01 -3.62
C LEU A 165 17.49 7.20 -3.53
N GLU A 166 18.64 7.89 -3.55
CA GLU A 166 19.96 7.27 -3.39
C GLU A 166 20.15 6.69 -1.98
N LYS A 167 19.73 7.42 -0.95
CA LYS A 167 19.73 6.93 0.44
C LYS A 167 18.83 5.72 0.58
N LEU A 168 17.61 5.75 0.03
CA LEU A 168 16.68 4.62 0.08
C LEU A 168 17.22 3.38 -0.64
N LYS A 169 17.82 3.56 -1.81
CA LYS A 169 18.43 2.46 -2.60
C LYS A 169 19.65 1.85 -1.90
N SER A 170 20.42 2.64 -1.14
CA SER A 170 21.61 2.18 -0.42
C SER A 170 21.33 1.59 0.96
N MET A 171 20.10 1.67 1.48
CA MET A 171 19.75 1.00 2.73
C MET A 171 19.85 -0.52 2.56
N ASN A 172 20.60 -1.15 3.47
CA ASN A 172 20.52 -2.59 3.69
C ASN A 172 19.24 -2.95 4.47
N ASP A 173 18.97 -4.24 4.57
CA ASP A 173 17.74 -4.76 5.17
C ASP A 173 17.55 -4.32 6.63
N ASP A 174 18.61 -4.28 7.44
CA ASP A 174 18.53 -3.80 8.83
C ASP A 174 18.14 -2.32 8.92
N LYS A 175 18.76 -1.46 8.10
CA LYS A 175 18.42 -0.03 8.05
C LYS A 175 16.99 0.20 7.55
N ARG A 176 16.51 -0.61 6.60
CA ARG A 176 15.11 -0.57 6.14
C ARG A 176 14.14 -0.94 7.25
N LEU A 177 14.41 -2.04 7.97
CA LEU A 177 13.57 -2.48 9.08
C LEU A 177 13.52 -1.44 10.21
N GLU A 178 14.66 -0.84 10.56
CA GLU A 178 14.69 0.22 11.58
C GLU A 178 13.93 1.48 11.13
N ALA A 179 14.05 1.88 9.86
CA ALA A 179 13.27 2.98 9.32
C ALA A 179 11.76 2.69 9.36
N ILE A 180 11.34 1.49 8.95
CA ILE A 180 9.93 1.06 8.99
C ILE A 180 9.41 1.03 10.42
N LYS A 181 10.22 0.56 11.37
CA LYS A 181 9.88 0.56 12.79
C LYS A 181 9.58 1.98 13.28
N ARG A 182 10.48 2.94 13.02
CA ARG A 182 10.28 4.35 13.39
C ARG A 182 9.02 4.95 12.77
N ILE A 183 8.72 4.60 11.51
CA ILE A 183 7.49 5.03 10.84
C ILE A 183 6.25 4.49 11.55
N CYS A 184 6.26 3.20 11.90
CA CYS A 184 5.15 2.59 12.62
C CYS A 184 4.97 3.21 14.02
N GLU A 185 6.05 3.41 14.78
CA GLU A 185 6.02 4.08 16.09
C GLU A 185 5.43 5.48 15.98
N PHE A 186 5.82 6.24 14.95
CA PHE A 186 5.30 7.58 14.71
C PHE A 186 3.81 7.54 14.38
N LEU A 187 3.39 6.76 13.39
CA LEU A 187 1.99 6.62 12.97
C LEU A 187 1.07 6.26 14.15
N HIS A 188 1.45 5.27 14.95
CA HIS A 188 0.61 4.78 16.04
C HIS A 188 0.55 5.76 17.22
N ARG A 189 1.63 6.51 17.47
CA ARG A 189 1.61 7.61 18.45
C ARG A 189 0.68 8.74 18.00
N GLU A 190 0.76 9.16 16.74
CA GLU A 190 -0.12 10.21 16.20
C GLU A 190 -1.59 9.78 16.19
N LYS A 191 -1.87 8.49 15.92
CA LYS A 191 -3.23 7.94 15.98
C LYS A 191 -3.85 8.15 17.37
N ILE A 192 -3.09 7.85 18.43
CA ILE A 192 -3.54 8.02 19.82
C ILE A 192 -3.84 9.50 20.11
N ASN A 193 -2.95 10.40 19.69
CA ASN A 193 -3.12 11.84 19.91
C ASN A 193 -4.38 12.38 19.21
N ASN A 194 -4.65 11.94 17.97
CA ASN A 194 -5.85 12.35 17.23
C ASN A 194 -7.15 11.82 17.86
N HIS A 195 -7.13 10.63 18.48
CA HIS A 195 -8.30 10.09 19.19
C HIS A 195 -8.53 10.76 20.55
N ALA A 196 -7.49 11.33 21.17
CA ALA A 196 -7.61 12.07 22.44
C ALA A 196 -8.14 13.50 22.28
N MET A 197 -8.26 14.00 21.04
CA MET A 197 -8.74 15.34 20.71
C MET A 197 -10.23 15.39 20.30
N HIS A 198 -10.92 14.26 20.31
CA HIS A 198 -12.35 14.11 19.99
C HIS A 198 -13.09 13.43 21.14
#